data_AF-A0A6C0AF58-F1
#
_entry.id   AF-A0A6C0AF58-F1
#
_cell.length_a   1.000
_cell.length_b   1.000
_cell.length_c   1.000
_cell.angle_alpha   90.00
_cell.angle_beta   90.00
_cell.angle_gamma   90.00
#
_symmetry.space_group_name_H-M   'P 1'
#
loop_
_entity.id
_entity.type
_entity.pdbx_description
1 polymer ?
#
loop_
_entity_poly.entity_id
_entity_poly.type
_entity_poly.pdbx_seq_one_letter_code
_entity_poly.pdbx_strand_id
1 'polypeptide(L)'
;MKINKKFNWLKNSDFYKSLNGSDNRVEDNPEINCRLCSKYTKDINEFLDAISFWGVYYLPPEFYILFFNTRPLKKLQDMYERTNNTSNLYEFFIYILKLDFKTLKYQLCKLASEKGYLDILIYAHEHAHKNNLRFSMTEISSYAYIGGHLECLEYLYKHKLSEKKYLLLLPK
;
A
#
# COMPACT_ATOMS: atom_id res chain seq x y z
N MET A 1 20.04 -3.92 17.53
CA MET A 1 19.35 -2.83 18.25
C MET A 1 17.99 -2.58 17.62
N LYS A 2 16.90 -2.60 18.40
CA LYS A 2 15.52 -2.58 17.90
C LYS A 2 15.13 -1.18 17.43
N ILE A 3 15.20 -0.92 16.12
CA ILE A 3 14.43 0.18 15.52
C ILE A 3 12.97 0.01 15.98
N ASN A 4 12.41 1.08 16.51
CA ASN A 4 11.06 1.08 17.06
C ASN A 4 10.09 0.56 15.98
N LYS A 5 9.31 -0.48 16.30
CA LYS A 5 8.39 -1.16 15.35
C LYS A 5 7.50 -0.18 14.57
N LYS A 6 7.26 1.01 15.12
CA LYS A 6 6.46 2.08 14.49
C LYS A 6 7.04 2.67 13.19
N PHE A 7 8.37 2.59 12.96
CA PHE A 7 9.03 3.14 11.77
C PHE A 7 9.44 2.05 10.74
N ASN A 8 9.15 0.78 11.02
CA ASN A 8 9.75 -0.33 10.29
C ASN A 8 9.38 -0.39 8.80
N TRP A 9 8.27 0.24 8.40
CA TRP A 9 7.81 0.29 7.00
C TRP A 9 8.75 1.09 6.08
N LEU A 10 9.50 2.06 6.62
CA LEU A 10 10.48 2.85 5.86
C LEU A 10 11.64 2.02 5.31
N LYS A 11 11.91 0.85 5.89
CA LYS A 11 12.97 -0.07 5.46
C LYS A 11 12.77 -0.66 4.07
N ASN A 12 11.56 -0.53 3.54
CA ASN A 12 11.22 -1.06 2.24
C ASN A 12 11.82 -0.24 1.10
N SER A 13 12.31 1.00 1.33
CA SER A 13 12.95 1.78 0.27
C SER A 13 14.42 1.47 0.09
N ASP A 14 14.89 1.63 -1.16
CA ASP A 14 16.29 1.43 -1.50
C ASP A 14 17.18 2.54 -0.93
N PHE A 15 16.64 3.75 -0.78
CA PHE A 15 17.32 4.84 -0.07
C PHE A 15 17.57 4.51 1.39
N TYR A 16 16.58 3.94 2.10
CA TYR A 16 16.80 3.52 3.49
C TYR A 16 17.84 2.38 3.57
N LYS A 17 17.79 1.43 2.64
CA LYS A 17 18.76 0.32 2.59
C LYS A 17 20.18 0.81 2.32
N SER A 18 20.37 1.83 1.48
CA SER A 18 21.70 2.38 1.16
C SER A 18 22.36 3.09 2.35
N LEU A 19 21.59 3.65 3.27
CA LEU A 19 22.11 4.26 4.50
C LEU A 19 22.71 3.25 5.48
N ASN A 20 22.23 2.00 5.50
CA ASN A 20 22.67 0.96 6.45
C ASN A 20 24.01 0.28 6.08
N GLY A 21 24.70 0.74 5.04
CA GLY A 21 26.06 0.27 4.69
C GLY A 21 27.15 0.77 5.65
N SER A 22 26.82 1.68 6.56
CA SER A 22 27.67 2.09 7.68
C SER A 22 26.87 1.96 8.97
N ASP A 23 27.52 1.49 10.04
CA ASP A 23 26.94 1.17 11.37
C ASP A 23 26.35 2.40 12.13
N ASN A 24 26.09 3.49 11.43
CA ASN A 24 25.59 4.74 11.96
C ASN A 24 24.06 4.70 11.98
N ARG A 25 23.51 4.65 13.19
CA ARG A 25 22.07 4.75 13.44
C ARG A 25 21.58 6.04 12.80
N VAL A 26 20.73 5.90 11.78
CA VAL A 26 20.08 7.02 11.07
C VAL A 26 19.34 7.96 12.03
N GLU A 27 18.92 7.45 13.20
CA GLU A 27 18.28 8.20 14.28
C GLU A 27 19.25 9.16 15.02
N ASP A 28 20.56 8.91 14.97
CA ASP A 28 21.60 9.62 15.73
C ASP A 28 22.44 10.57 14.85
N ASN A 29 22.15 10.69 13.55
CA ASN A 29 22.86 11.61 12.66
C ASN A 29 22.10 12.95 12.48
N PRO A 30 22.52 14.04 13.15
CA PRO A 30 21.82 15.32 13.11
C PRO A 30 21.86 16.02 11.74
N GLU A 31 22.72 15.59 10.82
CA GLU A 31 22.82 16.17 9.47
C GLU A 31 21.75 15.63 8.51
N ILE A 32 21.21 14.45 8.77
CA ILE A 32 20.17 13.85 7.94
C ILE A 32 18.82 14.17 8.58
N ASN A 33 18.11 15.16 8.06
CA ASN A 33 16.71 15.41 8.41
C ASN A 33 15.83 14.28 7.85
N CYS A 34 15.89 13.13 8.55
CA CYS A 34 15.13 11.94 8.25
C CYS A 34 13.67 12.25 8.51
N ARG A 35 12.85 12.35 7.45
CA ARG A 35 11.39 12.49 7.58
C ARG A 35 10.77 11.19 8.13
N LEU A 36 11.01 10.91 9.40
CA LEU A 36 10.52 9.72 10.08
C LEU A 36 9.01 9.86 10.29
N CYS A 37 8.24 8.93 9.71
CA CYS A 37 6.80 8.89 9.86
C CYS A 37 6.38 7.57 10.53
N SER A 38 5.71 7.69 11.67
CA SER A 38 5.20 6.55 12.43
C SER A 38 3.96 5.99 11.74
N LYS A 39 3.76 4.66 11.74
CA LYS A 39 2.50 4.08 11.26
C LYS A 39 1.25 4.52 12.04
N TYR A 40 1.43 5.15 13.21
CA TYR A 40 0.37 5.73 14.03
C TYR A 40 0.17 7.23 13.81
N THR A 41 0.89 7.83 12.86
CA THR A 41 0.72 9.24 12.49
C THR A 41 -0.73 9.49 12.07
N LYS A 42 -1.29 10.63 12.49
CA LYS A 42 -2.67 11.04 12.19
C LYS A 42 -2.76 12.11 11.11
N ASP A 43 -1.62 12.60 10.64
CA ASP A 43 -1.53 13.53 9.52
C ASP A 43 -1.13 12.80 8.24
N ILE A 44 -2.03 12.79 7.26
CA ILE A 44 -1.78 12.19 5.95
C ILE A 44 -0.64 12.91 5.20
N ASN A 45 -0.43 14.20 5.49
CA ASN A 45 0.60 14.99 4.84
C ASN A 45 1.99 14.51 5.23
N GLU A 46 2.21 14.18 6.50
CA GLU A 46 3.46 13.60 6.99
C GLU A 46 3.75 12.25 6.32
N PHE A 47 2.73 11.41 6.15
CA PHE A 47 2.88 10.16 5.41
C PHE A 47 3.32 10.41 3.97
N LEU A 48 2.63 11.29 3.24
CA LEU A 48 2.96 11.59 1.85
C LEU A 48 4.36 12.21 1.72
N ASP A 49 4.75 13.07 2.66
CA ASP A 49 6.09 13.65 2.70
C ASP A 49 7.17 12.61 2.97
N ALA A 50 6.90 11.62 3.82
CA ALA A 50 7.78 10.49 4.05
C ALA A 50 7.84 9.56 2.83
N ILE A 51 6.71 9.26 2.18
CA ILE A 51 6.66 8.46 0.95
C ILE A 51 7.55 9.09 -0.13
N SER A 52 7.39 10.39 -0.35
CA SER A 52 8.15 11.15 -1.33
C SER A 52 9.64 11.20 -1.01
N PHE A 53 10.00 11.38 0.26
CA PHE A 53 11.40 11.48 0.68
C PHE A 53 12.11 10.12 0.63
N TRP A 54 11.46 9.08 1.16
CA TRP A 54 12.09 7.76 1.26
C TRP A 54 11.99 6.95 -0.03
N GLY A 55 11.05 7.23 -0.93
CA GLY A 55 10.82 6.40 -2.11
C GLY A 55 10.27 5.02 -1.74
N VAL A 56 9.29 4.98 -0.83
CA VAL A 56 8.66 3.74 -0.34
C VAL A 56 7.34 3.49 -1.06
N TYR A 57 7.17 2.27 -1.58
CA TYR A 57 6.00 1.86 -2.36
C TYR A 57 5.20 0.74 -1.69
N TYR A 58 5.62 0.28 -0.50
CA TYR A 58 4.89 -0.67 0.32
C TYR A 58 4.46 0.02 1.63
N LEU A 59 3.19 0.37 1.72
CA LEU A 59 2.63 1.25 2.75
C LEU A 59 1.84 0.46 3.81
N PRO A 60 1.84 0.95 5.07
CA PRO A 60 1.10 0.28 6.14
C PRO A 60 -0.43 0.41 5.97
N PRO A 61 -1.25 -0.55 6.44
CA PRO A 61 -2.71 -0.44 6.42
C PRO A 61 -3.25 0.83 7.06
N GLU A 62 -2.59 1.32 8.12
CA GLU A 62 -2.94 2.57 8.78
C GLU A 62 -2.88 3.79 7.85
N PHE A 63 -1.94 3.80 6.88
CA PHE A 63 -1.89 4.83 5.85
C PHE A 63 -3.17 4.82 5.00
N TYR A 64 -3.61 3.65 4.52
CA TYR A 64 -4.80 3.57 3.67
C TYR A 64 -6.08 3.98 4.39
N ILE A 65 -6.23 3.59 5.66
CA ILE A 65 -7.34 4.03 6.50
C ILE A 65 -7.37 5.56 6.56
N LEU A 66 -6.23 6.18 6.87
CA LEU A 66 -6.13 7.63 6.95
C LEU A 66 -6.36 8.28 5.57
N PHE A 67 -5.74 7.75 4.52
CA PHE A 67 -5.80 8.22 3.14
C PHE A 67 -7.24 8.28 2.61
N PHE A 68 -8.02 7.20 2.78
CA PHE A 68 -9.41 7.17 2.34
C PHE A 68 -10.33 8.03 3.21
N ASN A 69 -9.99 8.24 4.48
CA ASN A 69 -10.73 9.15 5.36
C ASN A 69 -10.47 10.62 5.04
N THR A 70 -9.21 11.00 4.78
CA THR A 70 -8.82 12.41 4.58
C THR A 70 -8.86 12.86 3.13
N ARG A 71 -8.80 11.93 2.17
CA ARG A 71 -8.85 12.16 0.71
C ARG A 71 -7.99 13.36 0.27
N PRO A 72 -6.65 13.30 0.40
CA PRO A 72 -5.74 14.44 0.22
C PRO A 72 -5.50 14.82 -1.27
N LEU A 73 -6.57 15.04 -2.04
CA LEU A 73 -6.52 15.18 -3.50
C LEU A 73 -5.61 16.34 -3.95
N LYS A 74 -5.76 17.53 -3.33
CA LYS A 74 -4.96 18.71 -3.69
C LYS A 74 -3.46 18.47 -3.49
N LYS A 75 -3.07 17.93 -2.32
CA LYS A 75 -1.66 17.64 -2.03
C LYS A 75 -1.09 16.62 -3.02
N LEU A 76 -1.85 15.57 -3.37
CA LEU A 76 -1.40 14.59 -4.36
C LEU A 76 -1.22 15.20 -5.74
N GLN A 77 -2.10 16.11 -6.17
CA GLN A 77 -1.95 16.82 -7.45
C GLN A 77 -0.67 17.66 -7.44
N ASP A 78 -0.44 18.45 -6.40
CA ASP A 78 0.79 19.25 -6.25
C ASP A 78 2.05 18.35 -6.28
N MET A 79 1.99 17.17 -5.64
CA MET A 79 3.11 16.22 -5.64
C MET A 79 3.31 15.54 -6.99
N TYR A 80 2.23 15.20 -7.69
CA TYR A 80 2.29 14.60 -9.03
C TYR A 80 2.92 15.57 -10.03
N GLU A 81 2.54 16.84 -9.99
CA GLU A 81 3.13 17.90 -10.81
C GLU A 81 4.63 18.06 -10.54
N ARG A 82 5.06 18.00 -9.27
CA ARG A 82 6.50 18.03 -8.91
C ARG A 82 7.29 16.85 -9.46
N THR A 83 6.64 15.73 -9.74
CA THR A 83 7.25 14.58 -10.42
C THR A 83 7.22 14.71 -11.95
N ASN A 84 6.88 15.87 -12.50
CA ASN A 84 6.62 16.08 -13.92
C ASN A 84 5.56 15.10 -14.46
N ASN A 85 4.55 14.76 -13.63
CA ASN A 85 3.50 13.81 -13.97
C ASN A 85 4.01 12.41 -14.36
N THR A 86 5.10 11.95 -13.74
CA THR A 86 5.69 10.62 -14.04
C THR A 86 5.47 9.57 -12.95
N SER A 87 4.98 9.98 -11.77
CA SER A 87 4.74 9.04 -10.66
C SER A 87 3.45 8.23 -10.85
N ASN A 88 3.59 6.98 -11.29
CA ASN A 88 2.49 6.01 -11.38
C ASN A 88 1.73 5.82 -10.05
N LEU A 89 2.41 5.98 -8.91
CA LEU A 89 1.77 5.86 -7.59
C LEU A 89 0.82 7.04 -7.33
N TYR A 90 1.28 8.27 -7.60
CA TYR A 90 0.45 9.46 -7.37
C TYR A 90 -0.68 9.55 -8.38
N GLU A 91 -0.43 9.20 -9.64
CA GLU A 91 -1.47 9.07 -10.65
C GLU A 91 -2.56 8.09 -10.18
N PHE A 92 -2.15 6.90 -9.70
CA PHE A 92 -3.06 5.91 -9.16
C PHE A 92 -3.87 6.43 -7.97
N PHE A 93 -3.21 7.06 -7.00
CA PHE A 93 -3.89 7.64 -5.83
C PHE A 93 -4.89 8.73 -6.20
N ILE A 94 -4.56 9.60 -7.15
CA ILE A 94 -5.48 10.61 -7.67
C ILE A 94 -6.66 9.93 -8.36
N TYR A 95 -6.41 8.91 -9.18
CA TYR A 95 -7.44 8.17 -9.90
C TYR A 95 -8.43 7.51 -8.95
N ILE A 96 -7.97 6.74 -7.97
CA ILE A 96 -8.87 6.03 -7.03
C ILE A 96 -9.66 7.00 -6.14
N LEU A 97 -9.10 8.17 -5.80
CA LEU A 97 -9.81 9.19 -5.05
C LEU A 97 -10.89 9.90 -5.87
N LYS A 98 -10.85 9.84 -7.20
CA LYS A 98 -11.91 10.37 -8.07
C LYS A 98 -13.05 9.39 -8.30
N LEU A 99 -12.87 8.09 -8.00
CA LEU A 99 -13.93 7.10 -8.10
C LEU A 99 -15.01 7.34 -7.04
N ASP A 100 -16.26 7.04 -7.37
CA ASP A 100 -17.33 6.99 -6.38
C ASP A 100 -17.15 5.79 -5.44
N PHE A 101 -17.74 5.87 -4.24
CA PHE A 101 -17.55 4.85 -3.20
C PHE A 101 -18.03 3.46 -3.65
N LYS A 102 -19.10 3.40 -4.46
CA LYS A 102 -19.66 2.16 -4.97
C LYS A 102 -18.68 1.46 -5.93
N THR A 103 -18.04 2.21 -6.81
CA THR A 103 -17.09 1.73 -7.81
C THR A 103 -15.75 1.37 -7.16
N LEU A 104 -15.26 2.21 -6.25
CA LEU A 104 -14.00 1.98 -5.52
C LEU A 104 -13.98 0.61 -4.85
N LYS A 105 -15.12 0.20 -4.27
CA LYS A 105 -15.30 -1.02 -3.49
C LYS A 105 -14.92 -2.30 -4.26
N TYR A 106 -15.17 -2.35 -5.57
CA TYR A 106 -14.81 -3.49 -6.43
C TYR A 106 -13.52 -3.25 -7.21
N GLN A 107 -13.33 -2.01 -7.70
CA GLN A 107 -12.22 -1.67 -8.57
C GLN A 107 -10.87 -1.68 -7.84
N LEU A 108 -10.83 -1.41 -6.53
CA LEU A 108 -9.56 -1.28 -5.83
C LEU A 108 -8.72 -2.57 -5.89
N CYS A 109 -9.32 -3.75 -5.65
CA CYS A 109 -8.59 -5.03 -5.75
C CYS A 109 -8.11 -5.31 -7.17
N LYS A 110 -8.96 -5.05 -8.17
CA LYS A 110 -8.63 -5.23 -9.59
C LYS A 110 -7.44 -4.35 -9.99
N LEU A 111 -7.56 -3.04 -9.75
CA LEU A 111 -6.55 -2.06 -10.14
C LEU A 111 -5.24 -2.26 -9.38
N ALA A 112 -5.30 -2.57 -8.08
CA ALA A 112 -4.12 -2.90 -7.29
C ALA A 112 -3.41 -4.15 -7.83
N SER A 113 -4.18 -5.18 -8.20
CA SER A 113 -3.63 -6.40 -8.79
C SER A 113 -2.99 -6.14 -10.15
N GLU A 114 -3.65 -5.39 -11.02
CA GLU A 114 -3.17 -5.03 -12.36
C GLU A 114 -1.91 -4.15 -12.33
N LYS A 115 -1.73 -3.33 -11.29
CA LYS A 115 -0.58 -2.43 -11.12
C LYS A 115 0.51 -2.98 -10.19
N GLY A 116 0.28 -4.12 -9.55
CA GLY A 116 1.26 -4.75 -8.66
C GLY A 116 1.36 -4.14 -7.27
N TYR A 117 0.35 -3.37 -6.85
CA TYR A 117 0.30 -2.76 -5.53
C TYR A 117 -0.24 -3.76 -4.48
N LEU A 118 0.63 -4.70 -4.10
CA LEU A 118 0.28 -5.80 -3.19
C LEU A 118 -0.25 -5.32 -1.82
N ASP A 119 0.34 -4.26 -1.26
CA ASP A 119 -0.11 -3.62 -0.02
C ASP A 119 -1.55 -3.10 -0.12
N ILE A 120 -1.91 -2.46 -1.24
CA ILE A 120 -3.28 -2.01 -1.53
C ILE A 120 -4.21 -3.20 -1.70
N LEU A 121 -3.76 -4.26 -2.38
CA LEU A 121 -4.55 -5.48 -2.54
C LEU A 121 -4.85 -6.15 -1.19
N ILE A 122 -3.84 -6.25 -0.32
CA ILE A 122 -4.00 -6.77 1.06
C ILE A 122 -5.01 -5.92 1.83
N TYR A 123 -4.83 -4.60 1.82
CA TYR A 123 -5.74 -3.67 2.49
C TYR A 123 -7.18 -3.83 1.98
N ALA A 124 -7.36 -3.85 0.66
CA ALA A 124 -8.67 -3.96 0.03
C ALA A 124 -9.34 -5.29 0.36
N HIS A 125 -8.60 -6.40 0.37
CA HIS A 125 -9.13 -7.71 0.72
C HIS A 125 -9.57 -7.81 2.18
N GLU A 126 -8.72 -7.37 3.12
CA GLU A 126 -9.05 -7.43 4.56
C GLU A 126 -10.25 -6.54 4.91
N HIS A 127 -10.36 -5.37 4.29
CA HIS A 127 -11.48 -4.46 4.51
C HIS A 127 -12.75 -4.86 3.75
N ALA A 128 -12.64 -5.56 2.63
CA ALA A 128 -13.78 -6.13 1.93
C ALA A 128 -14.49 -7.20 2.75
N HIS A 129 -13.73 -8.09 3.40
CA HIS A 129 -14.27 -9.13 4.27
C HIS A 129 -15.09 -8.53 5.42
N LYS A 130 -14.59 -7.46 6.06
CA LYS A 130 -15.31 -6.72 7.13
C LYS A 130 -16.64 -6.13 6.65
N ASN A 131 -16.74 -5.80 5.37
CA ASN A 131 -17.91 -5.14 4.78
C ASN A 131 -18.81 -6.11 3.99
N ASN A 132 -18.69 -7.43 4.22
CA ASN A 132 -19.43 -8.50 3.54
C ASN A 132 -19.40 -8.40 2.00
N LEU A 133 -18.30 -7.88 1.46
CA LEU A 133 -18.07 -7.91 0.03
C LEU A 133 -17.56 -9.25 -0.40
N ARG A 134 -18.15 -9.78 -1.46
CA ARG A 134 -17.61 -10.93 -2.17
C ARG A 134 -17.07 -10.46 -3.51
N PHE A 135 -15.86 -10.87 -3.81
CA PHE A 135 -15.27 -10.77 -5.14
C PHE A 135 -14.62 -12.11 -5.49
N SER A 136 -14.52 -12.42 -6.78
CA SER A 136 -13.91 -13.67 -7.22
C SER A 136 -12.39 -13.54 -7.19
N MET A 137 -11.73 -14.24 -6.27
CA MET A 137 -10.26 -14.34 -6.24
C MET A 137 -9.70 -14.84 -7.59
N THR A 138 -10.45 -15.69 -8.29
CA THR A 138 -10.07 -16.16 -9.63
C THR A 138 -10.11 -15.05 -10.66
N GLU A 139 -11.12 -14.18 -10.59
CA GLU A 139 -11.21 -13.03 -11.50
C GLU A 139 -10.09 -12.01 -11.20
N ILE A 140 -9.84 -11.71 -9.92
CA ILE A 140 -8.78 -10.77 -9.55
C ILE A 140 -7.40 -11.28 -9.98
N SER A 141 -7.17 -12.61 -9.92
CA SER A 141 -5.91 -13.21 -10.35
C SER A 141 -5.60 -13.01 -11.84
N SER A 142 -6.61 -12.84 -12.70
CA SER A 142 -6.34 -12.58 -14.12
C SER A 142 -5.70 -11.21 -14.33
N TYR A 143 -6.06 -10.20 -13.53
CA TYR A 143 -5.47 -8.87 -13.60
C TYR A 143 -4.02 -8.85 -13.13
N ALA A 144 -3.70 -9.55 -12.03
CA ALA A 144 -2.32 -9.73 -11.59
C ALA A 144 -1.48 -10.49 -12.62
N TYR A 145 -2.06 -11.49 -13.28
CA TYR A 145 -1.41 -12.23 -14.37
C TYR A 145 -1.13 -11.35 -15.58
N ILE A 146 -2.12 -10.57 -16.04
CA ILE A 146 -1.98 -9.64 -17.17
C ILE A 146 -0.89 -8.59 -16.86
N GLY A 147 -0.84 -8.07 -15.63
CA GLY A 147 0.18 -7.13 -15.20
C GLY A 147 1.56 -7.75 -14.90
N GLY A 148 1.67 -9.09 -14.89
CA GLY A 148 2.92 -9.77 -14.57
C GLY A 148 3.36 -9.67 -13.10
N HIS A 149 2.40 -9.45 -12.18
CA HIS A 149 2.68 -9.19 -10.77
C HIS A 149 2.61 -10.47 -9.94
N LEU A 150 3.73 -11.18 -9.86
CA LEU A 150 3.83 -12.48 -9.21
C LEU A 150 3.45 -12.43 -7.72
N GLU A 151 3.87 -11.40 -6.99
CA GLU A 151 3.61 -11.27 -5.56
C GLU A 151 2.10 -11.13 -5.27
N CYS A 152 1.36 -10.43 -6.14
CA CYS A 152 -0.09 -10.37 -6.10
C CYS A 152 -0.71 -11.75 -6.38
N LEU A 153 -0.20 -12.51 -7.36
CA LEU A 153 -0.68 -13.85 -7.67
C LEU A 153 -0.46 -14.84 -6.51
N GLU A 154 0.72 -14.81 -5.90
CA GLU A 154 1.06 -15.66 -4.75
C GLU A 154 0.11 -15.39 -3.58
N TYR A 155 -0.14 -14.11 -3.28
CA TYR A 155 -1.10 -13.70 -2.27
C TYR A 155 -2.51 -14.25 -2.57
N LEU A 156 -3.02 -13.99 -3.78
CA LEU A 156 -4.36 -14.42 -4.18
C LEU A 156 -4.52 -15.95 -4.16
N TYR A 157 -3.50 -16.68 -4.62
CA TYR A 157 -3.50 -18.15 -4.61
C TYR A 157 -3.55 -18.72 -3.19
N LYS A 158 -2.70 -18.20 -2.29
CA LYS A 158 -2.66 -18.61 -0.89
C LYS A 158 -4.01 -18.42 -0.20
N HIS A 159 -4.65 -17.26 -0.41
CA HIS A 159 -5.93 -16.96 0.22
C HIS A 159 -7.08 -17.78 -0.38
N LYS A 160 -7.10 -18.02 -1.70
CA LYS A 160 -8.08 -18.92 -2.35
C LYS A 160 -8.00 -20.35 -1.80
N LEU A 161 -6.80 -20.89 -1.58
CA LEU A 161 -6.63 -22.22 -0.98
C LEU A 161 -7.16 -22.26 0.46
N SER A 162 -6.95 -21.19 1.23
CA SER A 162 -7.45 -21.11 2.60
C SER A 162 -8.98 -21.15 2.65
N GLU A 163 -9.68 -20.38 1.81
CA GLU A 163 -11.15 -20.37 1.74
C GLU A 163 -11.73 -21.73 1.35
N LYS A 164 -11.11 -22.41 0.38
CA LYS A 164 -11.51 -23.77 -0.01
C LYS A 164 -11.32 -24.79 1.11
N LYS A 165 -10.24 -24.67 1.90
CA LYS A 165 -9.95 -25.57 3.01
C LYS A 165 -10.98 -25.42 4.14
N TYR A 166 -11.45 -24.20 4.42
CA TYR A 166 -12.53 -23.98 5.40
C TYR A 166 -13.87 -24.59 4.95
N LEU A 167 -14.21 -24.51 3.66
CA LEU A 167 -15.44 -25.11 3.12
C LEU A 167 -15.44 -26.65 3.17
N LEU A 168 -14.27 -27.29 3.08
CA LEU A 168 -14.12 -28.75 3.18
C LEU A 168 -14.17 -29.28 4.63
N LEU A 169 -14.06 -28.39 5.63
CA LEU A 169 -14.05 -28.74 7.06
C LEU A 169 -15.40 -28.49 7.75
N LEU A 170 -16.41 -27.97 7.04
CA LEU A 170 -17.76 -27.84 7.57
C LEU A 170 -18.48 -29.19 7.48
N PRO A 171 -19.10 -29.69 8.57
CA PRO A 171 -19.94 -30.89 8.50
C PRO A 171 -21.11 -30.63 7.55
N LYS A 172 -21.40 -31.62 6.69
CA LYS A 172 -22.50 -31.60 5.73
C LYS A 172 -23.86 -31.66 6.41
#